data_AF-A0A355RI90-F1
#
_entry.id   AF-A0A355RI90-F1
#
_cell.length_a   1.000
_cell.length_b   1.000
_cell.length_c   1.000
_cell.angle_alpha   90.00
_cell.angle_beta   90.00
_cell.angle_gamma   90.00
#
_symmetry.space_group_name_H-M   'P 1'
#
loop_
_entity.id
_entity.type
_entity.pdbx_description
1 polymer ?
#
loop_
_entity_poly.entity_id
_entity_poly.type
_entity_poly.pdbx_seq_one_letter_code
_entity_poly.pdbx_strand_id
1 'polypeptide(L)'
;ANGQFEMNWEFDDALKTADKHSFFKFMAKSVAEKHGLRATFMPKPIEGLTGNGCHAHISVWDGAGNAAKTNVFADDAMDLGLSQSGRHFLGGIMKHASALAAITNPTVNSYKRINAPRTMSGATWAPNTVTWTSNNRTHMVRVPGPGRFELRLPDGAANPYLLQAVIIAAGLDGLSTNADPGKRYDIDMYAEGHKVRGAPRLPLNLLDALREFNKNKGLKSMLGDEFSAAYLKLKHQEWDAFTAHFSTWEKENTLDI
;
A
#
# COMPACT_ATOMS: atom_id res chain seq x y z
N ALA A 1 -0.25 -17.59 -3.08
CA ALA A 1 -1.02 -18.21 -4.19
C ALA A 1 -0.19 -19.29 -4.87
N ASN A 2 -0.81 -20.26 -5.55
CA ASN A 2 -0.06 -21.24 -6.36
C ASN A 2 0.77 -20.48 -7.42
N GLY A 3 2.07 -20.80 -7.54
CA GLY A 3 2.99 -20.11 -8.45
C GLY A 3 3.47 -18.72 -7.97
N GLN A 4 3.17 -18.32 -6.74
CA GLN A 4 3.63 -17.06 -6.15
C GLN A 4 4.83 -17.30 -5.22
N PHE A 5 5.84 -16.43 -5.31
CA PHE A 5 7.06 -16.49 -4.53
C PHE A 5 7.40 -15.12 -3.94
N GLU A 6 8.16 -15.11 -2.85
CA GLU A 6 8.67 -13.90 -2.20
C GLU A 6 10.15 -14.11 -1.85
N MET A 7 10.97 -13.08 -2.03
CA MET A 7 12.38 -13.06 -1.64
C MET A 7 12.63 -11.79 -0.83
N ASN A 8 12.93 -11.94 0.46
CA ASN A 8 13.18 -10.81 1.35
C ASN A 8 14.68 -10.52 1.44
N TRP A 9 15.01 -9.24 1.68
CA TRP A 9 16.36 -8.78 2.02
C TRP A 9 16.26 -7.76 3.16
N GLU A 10 17.41 -7.44 3.78
CA GLU A 10 17.46 -6.48 4.89
C GLU A 10 17.06 -5.07 4.45
N PHE A 11 16.41 -4.34 5.36
CA PHE A 11 16.04 -2.94 5.14
C PHE A 11 17.28 -2.05 4.99
N ASP A 12 17.10 -0.87 4.40
CA ASP A 12 18.16 0.13 4.20
C ASP A 12 17.54 1.52 4.13
N ASP A 13 18.37 2.56 4.01
CA ASP A 13 17.92 3.93 3.72
C ASP A 13 16.91 3.92 2.56
N ALA A 14 15.87 4.76 2.64
CA ALA A 14 14.72 4.72 1.73
C ALA A 14 15.13 4.77 0.24
N LEU A 15 16.11 5.61 -0.11
CA LEU A 15 16.61 5.73 -1.49
C LEU A 15 17.32 4.44 -1.96
N LYS A 16 18.20 3.87 -1.15
CA LYS A 16 18.88 2.60 -1.47
C LYS A 16 17.88 1.45 -1.58
N THR A 17 16.86 1.42 -0.73
CA THR A 17 15.76 0.45 -0.82
C THR A 17 14.96 0.64 -2.11
N ALA A 18 14.70 1.88 -2.55
CA ALA A 18 14.05 2.14 -3.84
C ALA A 18 14.87 1.64 -5.03
N ASP A 19 16.19 1.87 -5.03
CA ASP A 19 17.10 1.36 -6.06
C ASP A 19 17.13 -0.18 -6.08
N LYS A 20 17.28 -0.80 -4.90
CA LYS A 20 17.21 -2.27 -4.74
C LYS A 20 15.88 -2.81 -5.24
N HIS A 21 14.76 -2.18 -4.91
CA HIS A 21 13.43 -2.60 -5.35
C HIS A 21 13.27 -2.48 -6.88
N SER A 22 13.73 -1.38 -7.49
CA SER A 22 13.75 -1.20 -8.94
C SER A 22 14.57 -2.29 -9.62
N PHE A 23 15.81 -2.49 -9.16
CA PHE A 23 16.72 -3.50 -9.69
C PHE A 23 16.20 -4.93 -9.49
N PHE A 24 15.61 -5.23 -8.33
CA PHE A 24 15.04 -6.55 -8.04
C PHE A 24 13.95 -6.94 -9.04
N LYS A 25 13.05 -6.01 -9.39
CA LYS A 25 11.99 -6.26 -10.38
C LYS A 25 12.57 -6.56 -11.77
N PHE A 26 13.66 -5.88 -12.16
CA PHE A 26 14.39 -6.17 -13.38
C PHE A 26 15.07 -7.55 -13.31
N MET A 27 15.89 -7.76 -12.29
CA MET A 27 16.63 -9.01 -12.05
C MET A 27 15.71 -10.23 -12.05
N ALA A 28 14.62 -10.21 -11.29
CA ALA A 28 13.67 -11.31 -11.19
C ALA A 28 13.06 -11.68 -12.55
N LYS A 29 12.70 -10.67 -13.37
CA LYS A 29 12.19 -10.90 -14.73
C LYS A 29 13.26 -11.48 -15.64
N SER A 30 14.45 -10.90 -15.64
CA SER A 30 15.55 -11.34 -16.50
C SER A 30 16.04 -12.74 -16.16
N VAL A 31 16.12 -13.09 -14.86
CA VAL A 31 16.53 -14.43 -14.42
C VAL A 31 15.43 -15.45 -14.73
N ALA A 32 14.15 -15.12 -14.52
CA ALA A 32 13.04 -16.00 -14.91
C ALA A 32 13.06 -16.28 -16.42
N GLU A 33 13.24 -15.24 -17.23
CA GLU A 33 13.30 -15.35 -18.69
C GLU A 33 14.47 -16.24 -19.16
N LYS A 34 15.65 -16.11 -18.54
CA LYS A 34 16.80 -17.00 -18.78
C LYS A 34 16.51 -18.48 -18.52
N HIS A 35 15.53 -18.79 -17.69
CA HIS A 35 15.11 -20.16 -17.37
C HIS A 35 13.82 -20.57 -18.11
N GLY A 36 13.41 -19.82 -19.14
CA GLY A 36 12.19 -20.12 -19.91
C GLY A 36 10.89 -19.85 -19.14
N LEU A 37 10.94 -19.03 -18.09
CA LEU A 37 9.80 -18.66 -17.25
C LEU A 37 9.50 -17.16 -17.39
N ARG A 38 8.39 -16.71 -16.78
CA ARG A 38 8.01 -15.29 -16.73
C ARG A 38 7.65 -14.87 -15.31
N ALA A 39 8.38 -13.91 -14.77
CA ALA A 39 7.99 -13.25 -13.51
C ALA A 39 7.04 -12.08 -13.79
N THR A 40 6.00 -11.93 -12.96
CA THR A 40 5.09 -10.77 -13.00
C THR A 40 4.85 -10.22 -11.61
N PHE A 41 4.82 -8.89 -11.53
CA PHE A 41 4.48 -8.13 -10.32
C PHE A 41 3.07 -7.52 -10.42
N MET A 42 2.25 -7.98 -11.38
CA MET A 42 0.88 -7.54 -11.55
C MET A 42 0.08 -7.74 -10.24
N PRO A 43 -0.71 -6.76 -9.77
CA PRO A 43 -1.37 -6.82 -8.47
C PRO A 43 -2.30 -8.02 -8.30
N LYS A 44 -3.10 -8.33 -9.32
CA LYS A 44 -4.05 -9.44 -9.36
C LYS A 44 -3.96 -10.14 -10.72
N PRO A 45 -2.98 -11.05 -10.90
CA PRO A 45 -2.73 -11.69 -12.19
C PRO A 45 -3.72 -12.83 -12.49
N ILE A 46 -4.24 -13.48 -11.45
CA ILE A 46 -5.12 -14.65 -11.58
C ILE A 46 -6.34 -14.43 -10.69
N GLU A 47 -7.53 -14.62 -11.25
CA GLU A 47 -8.80 -14.57 -10.52
C GLU A 47 -8.87 -15.66 -9.45
N GLY A 48 -9.56 -15.41 -8.34
CA GLY A 48 -9.71 -16.36 -7.23
C GLY A 48 -8.45 -16.65 -6.39
N LEU A 49 -7.24 -16.27 -6.87
CA LEU A 49 -5.97 -16.43 -6.15
C LEU A 49 -5.53 -15.16 -5.42
N THR A 50 -4.70 -15.30 -4.38
CA THR A 50 -4.05 -14.16 -3.70
C THR A 50 -3.26 -13.29 -4.69
N GLY A 51 -3.34 -11.97 -4.54
CA GLY A 51 -2.61 -11.00 -5.36
C GLY A 51 -1.18 -10.74 -4.88
N ASN A 52 -0.40 -9.98 -5.66
CA ASN A 52 0.96 -9.54 -5.32
C ASN A 52 0.92 -8.25 -4.50
N GLY A 53 1.27 -8.34 -3.21
CA GLY A 53 1.52 -7.19 -2.35
C GLY A 53 2.95 -6.66 -2.49
N CYS A 54 3.16 -5.42 -2.02
CA CYS A 54 4.47 -4.84 -1.79
C CYS A 54 4.45 -4.20 -0.39
N HIS A 55 4.38 -5.03 0.64
CA HIS A 55 4.28 -4.52 2.02
C HIS A 55 5.54 -3.76 2.39
N ALA A 56 5.38 -2.59 3.01
CA ALA A 56 6.48 -1.73 3.41
C ALA A 56 6.62 -1.74 4.94
N HIS A 57 7.75 -2.22 5.44
CA HIS A 57 8.13 -2.07 6.85
C HIS A 57 8.84 -0.73 7.04
N ILE A 58 8.36 0.08 7.99
CA ILE A 58 8.74 1.49 8.12
C ILE A 58 9.21 1.77 9.54
N SER A 59 10.36 2.42 9.64
CA SER A 59 10.99 2.95 10.86
C SER A 59 11.70 4.26 10.52
N VAL A 60 11.79 5.18 11.48
CA VAL A 60 12.55 6.43 11.33
C VAL A 60 13.72 6.42 12.30
N TRP A 61 14.87 6.91 11.85
CA TRP A 61 16.12 6.93 12.60
C TRP A 61 16.61 8.37 12.81
N ASP A 62 17.43 8.57 13.84
CA ASP A 62 17.95 9.88 14.27
C ASP A 62 19.04 10.49 13.38
N GLY A 63 19.53 9.74 12.40
CA GLY A 63 20.56 10.16 11.45
C GLY A 63 20.44 9.44 10.12
N ALA A 64 21.32 9.77 9.18
CA ALA A 64 21.37 9.15 7.86
C ALA A 64 22.39 8.00 7.81
N GLY A 65 22.02 6.88 7.16
CA GLY A 65 22.91 5.75 6.93
C GLY A 65 23.63 5.29 8.20
N ASN A 66 24.95 5.06 8.11
CA ASN A 66 25.76 4.57 9.22
C ASN A 66 25.91 5.55 10.40
N ALA A 67 25.48 6.80 10.24
CA ALA A 67 25.47 7.77 11.34
C ALA A 67 24.24 7.64 12.25
N ALA A 68 23.19 6.94 11.80
CA ALA A 68 22.02 6.61 12.60
C ALA A 68 22.40 5.70 13.77
N LYS A 69 21.94 6.03 14.97
CA LYS A 69 22.18 5.25 16.20
C LYS A 69 20.89 4.80 16.85
N THR A 70 19.84 5.60 16.73
CA THR A 70 18.60 5.40 17.48
C THR A 70 17.42 5.29 16.52
N ASN A 71 16.66 4.21 16.66
CA ASN A 71 15.35 4.09 16.02
C ASN A 71 14.34 4.95 16.81
N VAL A 72 13.91 6.05 16.21
CA VAL A 72 13.00 7.05 16.81
C VAL A 72 11.60 6.46 17.06
N PHE A 73 11.24 5.37 16.39
CA PHE A 73 9.96 4.68 16.61
C PHE A 73 10.01 3.68 17.76
N ALA A 74 11.19 3.29 18.25
CA ALA A 74 11.31 2.29 19.31
C ALA A 74 11.15 2.94 20.68
N ASP A 75 10.21 2.43 21.47
CA ASP A 75 10.03 2.81 22.88
C ASP A 75 9.35 1.65 23.62
N ASP A 76 10.13 0.87 24.37
CA ASP A 76 9.66 -0.33 25.08
C ASP A 76 8.69 -0.02 26.23
N ALA A 77 8.60 1.24 26.68
CA ALA A 77 7.64 1.65 27.70
C ALA A 77 6.24 1.92 27.12
N MET A 78 6.13 2.07 25.79
CA MET A 78 4.88 2.39 25.10
C MET A 78 4.18 1.14 24.57
N ASP A 79 2.86 1.23 24.40
CA ASP A 79 2.05 0.16 23.80
C ASP A 79 2.63 -0.31 22.45
N LEU A 80 2.79 -1.63 22.31
CA LEU A 80 3.40 -2.31 21.16
C LEU A 80 4.87 -1.96 20.87
N GLY A 81 5.57 -1.27 21.79
CA GLY A 81 6.94 -0.83 21.58
C GLY A 81 7.06 0.30 20.55
N LEU A 82 5.97 1.05 20.32
CA LEU A 82 5.89 2.11 19.32
C LEU A 82 5.82 3.47 20.02
N SER A 83 6.86 4.28 19.85
CA SER A 83 6.98 5.62 20.45
C SER A 83 5.85 6.55 20.03
N GLN A 84 5.69 7.66 20.76
CA GLN A 84 4.70 8.69 20.40
C GLN A 84 4.94 9.24 18.98
N SER A 85 6.20 9.43 18.58
CA SER A 85 6.56 9.83 17.22
C SER A 85 6.16 8.76 16.20
N GLY A 86 6.39 7.48 16.51
CA GLY A 86 5.92 6.37 15.67
C GLY A 86 4.41 6.33 15.51
N ARG A 87 3.66 6.62 16.59
CA ARG A 87 2.19 6.73 16.57
C ARG A 87 1.72 7.92 15.74
N HIS A 88 2.34 9.10 15.86
CA HIS A 88 2.00 10.27 15.05
C HIS A 88 2.28 10.05 13.56
N PHE A 89 3.41 9.43 13.23
CA PHE A 89 3.71 9.07 11.85
C PHE A 89 2.66 8.11 11.30
N LEU A 90 2.30 7.07 12.06
CA LEU A 90 1.19 6.17 11.72
C LEU A 90 -0.13 6.94 11.56
N GLY A 91 -0.41 7.93 12.42
CA GLY A 91 -1.57 8.82 12.30
C GLY A 91 -1.64 9.54 10.97
N GLY A 92 -0.50 10.02 10.47
CA GLY A 92 -0.38 10.57 9.12
C GLY A 92 -0.74 9.54 8.03
N ILE A 93 -0.22 8.32 8.13
CA ILE A 93 -0.58 7.22 7.21
C ILE A 93 -2.10 6.95 7.23
N MET A 94 -2.72 6.92 8.41
CA MET A 94 -4.17 6.69 8.54
C MET A 94 -4.98 7.86 7.96
N LYS A 95 -4.58 9.10 8.25
CA LYS A 95 -5.21 10.34 7.76
C LYS A 95 -5.18 10.42 6.23
N HIS A 96 -4.10 9.98 5.60
CA HIS A 96 -3.90 10.07 4.16
C HIS A 96 -4.26 8.78 3.38
N ALA A 97 -4.70 7.72 4.06
CA ALA A 97 -4.84 6.37 3.51
C ALA A 97 -5.56 6.28 2.15
N SER A 98 -6.71 6.93 2.00
CA SER A 98 -7.47 6.89 0.74
C SER A 98 -6.74 7.59 -0.42
N ALA A 99 -6.01 8.66 -0.13
CA ALA A 99 -5.16 9.35 -1.12
C ALA A 99 -3.89 8.55 -1.43
N LEU A 100 -3.30 7.87 -0.43
CA LEU A 100 -2.15 6.97 -0.62
C LEU A 100 -2.44 5.86 -1.64
N ALA A 101 -3.68 5.36 -1.68
CA ALA A 101 -4.08 4.30 -2.61
C ALA A 101 -3.82 4.70 -4.08
N ALA A 102 -3.95 5.98 -4.45
CA ALA A 102 -3.68 6.42 -5.82
C ALA A 102 -2.23 6.16 -6.27
N ILE A 103 -1.27 6.26 -5.34
CA ILE A 103 0.17 6.09 -5.60
C ILE A 103 0.63 4.66 -5.32
N THR A 104 0.10 4.04 -4.26
CA THR A 104 0.51 2.71 -3.79
C THR A 104 -0.25 1.55 -4.47
N ASN A 105 -1.40 1.85 -5.06
CA ASN A 105 -2.24 0.95 -5.87
C ASN A 105 -2.50 1.60 -7.25
N PRO A 106 -1.45 1.74 -8.08
CA PRO A 106 -1.46 2.72 -9.17
C PRO A 106 -2.12 2.24 -10.45
N THR A 107 -2.78 1.08 -10.48
CA THR A 107 -3.37 0.53 -11.71
C THR A 107 -4.84 0.17 -11.53
N VAL A 108 -5.60 0.07 -12.61
CA VAL A 108 -6.99 -0.44 -12.53
C VAL A 108 -7.02 -1.85 -11.91
N ASN A 109 -6.03 -2.70 -12.22
CA ASN A 109 -5.93 -4.06 -11.69
C ASN A 109 -5.67 -4.09 -10.17
N SER A 110 -5.06 -3.05 -9.60
CA SER A 110 -4.81 -2.94 -8.16
C SER A 110 -6.09 -3.05 -7.32
N TYR A 111 -7.19 -2.51 -7.81
CA TYR A 111 -8.50 -2.52 -7.14
C TYR A 111 -9.25 -3.85 -7.28
N LYS A 112 -8.65 -4.83 -7.99
CA LYS A 112 -9.05 -6.24 -7.94
C LYS A 112 -8.24 -7.03 -6.88
N ARG A 113 -7.21 -6.43 -6.28
CA ARG A 113 -6.44 -6.99 -5.15
C ARG A 113 -6.99 -6.49 -3.82
N ILE A 114 -7.09 -5.18 -3.62
CA ILE A 114 -7.74 -4.59 -2.44
C ILE A 114 -9.25 -4.69 -2.58
N ASN A 115 -9.99 -4.79 -1.46
CA ASN A 115 -11.45 -5.02 -1.48
C ASN A 115 -11.90 -6.30 -2.20
N ALA A 116 -10.97 -7.23 -2.47
CA ALA A 116 -11.29 -8.48 -3.16
C ALA A 116 -12.15 -9.41 -2.29
N PRO A 117 -13.01 -10.26 -2.90
CA PRO A 117 -13.66 -11.35 -2.19
C PRO A 117 -12.61 -12.35 -1.66
N ARG A 118 -13.01 -13.18 -0.68
CA ARG A 118 -12.15 -14.25 -0.15
C ARG A 118 -11.64 -15.12 -1.30
N THR A 119 -10.35 -15.47 -1.22
CA THR A 119 -9.70 -16.33 -2.21
C THR A 119 -9.92 -17.81 -1.88
N MET A 120 -9.51 -18.69 -2.79
CA MET A 120 -9.52 -20.15 -2.54
C MET A 120 -8.68 -20.56 -1.32
N SER A 121 -7.69 -19.75 -0.92
CA SER A 121 -6.89 -19.98 0.28
C SER A 121 -7.54 -19.47 1.58
N GLY A 122 -8.79 -18.99 1.53
CA GLY A 122 -9.56 -18.50 2.67
C GLY A 122 -9.36 -17.02 3.03
N ALA A 123 -8.31 -16.35 2.52
CA ALA A 123 -7.99 -14.96 2.83
C ALA A 123 -7.28 -14.24 1.68
N THR A 124 -7.62 -12.97 1.45
CA THR A 124 -7.02 -12.13 0.41
C THR A 124 -5.62 -11.66 0.75
N TRP A 125 -5.29 -11.56 2.04
CA TRP A 125 -4.08 -10.96 2.59
C TRP A 125 -3.84 -9.49 2.19
N ALA A 126 -4.84 -8.84 1.58
CA ALA A 126 -4.86 -7.43 1.22
C ALA A 126 -5.88 -6.67 2.10
N PRO A 127 -5.68 -5.38 2.34
CA PRO A 127 -6.58 -4.60 3.18
C PRO A 127 -7.84 -4.17 2.43
N ASN A 128 -8.94 -4.00 3.19
CA ASN A 128 -10.22 -3.50 2.70
C ASN A 128 -10.66 -2.18 3.39
N THR A 129 -10.10 -1.91 4.57
CA THR A 129 -10.51 -0.78 5.43
C THR A 129 -9.29 -0.06 5.96
N VAL A 130 -9.43 1.23 6.22
CA VAL A 130 -8.44 2.08 6.86
C VAL A 130 -8.45 1.78 8.35
N THR A 131 -7.74 0.72 8.74
CA THR A 131 -7.61 0.26 10.12
C THR A 131 -6.18 -0.17 10.42
N TRP A 132 -5.80 -0.12 11.69
CA TRP A 132 -4.51 -0.58 12.18
C TRP A 132 -4.66 -1.49 13.40
N THR A 133 -3.63 -2.30 13.64
CA THR A 133 -3.64 -3.36 14.65
C THR A 133 -2.23 -3.69 15.15
N SER A 134 -2.14 -4.62 16.11
CA SER A 134 -0.90 -5.26 16.58
C SER A 134 -0.34 -6.23 15.53
N ASN A 135 0.18 -7.42 15.89
CA ASN A 135 0.73 -8.37 14.91
C ASN A 135 -0.37 -9.19 14.21
N ASN A 136 -1.22 -8.51 13.43
CA ASN A 136 -2.32 -9.11 12.69
C ASN A 136 -2.33 -8.63 11.23
N ARG A 137 -2.44 -9.57 10.28
CA ARG A 137 -2.28 -9.35 8.83
C ARG A 137 -3.58 -8.97 8.09
N THR A 138 -4.70 -8.81 8.79
CA THR A 138 -6.02 -8.51 8.18
C THR A 138 -6.30 -7.02 8.03
N HIS A 139 -5.40 -6.16 8.50
CA HIS A 139 -5.55 -4.70 8.53
C HIS A 139 -4.69 -4.00 7.46
N MET A 140 -4.91 -2.71 7.24
CA MET A 140 -4.07 -1.89 6.35
C MET A 140 -2.68 -1.66 6.94
N VAL A 141 -2.61 -1.42 8.25
CA VAL A 141 -1.34 -1.32 8.97
C VAL A 141 -1.31 -2.32 10.11
N ARG A 142 -0.16 -2.96 10.31
CA ARG A 142 0.12 -3.78 11.50
C ARG A 142 1.40 -3.31 12.18
N VAL A 143 1.46 -3.42 13.50
CA VAL A 143 2.68 -3.18 14.27
C VAL A 143 3.24 -4.56 14.64
N PRO A 144 4.18 -5.12 13.85
CA PRO A 144 4.64 -6.50 14.03
C PRO A 144 5.58 -6.68 15.23
N GLY A 145 6.11 -5.59 15.78
CA GLY A 145 7.01 -5.56 16.92
C GLY A 145 7.54 -4.13 17.17
N PRO A 146 8.37 -3.94 18.20
CA PRO A 146 8.85 -2.62 18.60
C PRO A 146 9.57 -1.89 17.46
N GLY A 147 9.43 -0.56 17.43
CA GLY A 147 10.22 0.32 16.56
C GLY A 147 9.86 0.31 15.07
N ARG A 148 8.79 -0.37 14.64
CA ARG A 148 8.34 -0.31 13.23
C ARG A 148 6.87 -0.65 13.08
N PHE A 149 6.28 -0.20 11.97
CA PHE A 149 5.00 -0.72 11.49
C PHE A 149 5.13 -1.23 10.05
N GLU A 150 4.19 -2.07 9.62
CA GLU A 150 4.08 -2.58 8.25
C GLU A 150 2.84 -2.00 7.59
N LEU A 151 3.04 -1.22 6.52
CA LEU A 151 1.97 -0.78 5.62
C LEU A 151 1.72 -1.86 4.55
N ARG A 152 0.53 -2.46 4.57
CA ARG A 152 0.12 -3.59 3.71
C ARG A 152 -0.62 -3.18 2.43
N LEU A 153 -0.91 -1.89 2.31
CA LEU A 153 -1.67 -1.29 1.21
C LEU A 153 -0.99 -1.48 -0.16
N PRO A 154 0.32 -1.17 -0.34
CA PRO A 154 0.93 -1.18 -1.66
C PRO A 154 0.92 -2.57 -2.30
N ASP A 155 0.89 -2.56 -3.63
CA ASP A 155 0.96 -3.77 -4.46
C ASP A 155 2.19 -3.76 -5.37
N GLY A 156 2.41 -4.87 -6.09
CA GLY A 156 3.59 -5.04 -6.93
C GLY A 156 3.72 -4.03 -8.10
N ALA A 157 2.68 -3.27 -8.42
CA ALA A 157 2.72 -2.21 -9.43
C ALA A 157 3.20 -0.87 -8.87
N ALA A 158 3.30 -0.71 -7.54
CA ALA A 158 3.83 0.50 -6.93
C ALA A 158 5.19 0.89 -7.53
N ASN A 159 5.35 2.18 -7.82
CA ASN A 159 6.64 2.72 -8.27
C ASN A 159 7.61 2.70 -7.08
N PRO A 160 8.83 2.12 -7.23
CA PRO A 160 9.78 1.98 -6.12
C PRO A 160 10.12 3.28 -5.38
N TYR A 161 10.17 4.41 -6.09
CA TYR A 161 10.54 5.71 -5.53
C TYR A 161 9.32 6.44 -4.98
N LEU A 162 8.22 6.48 -5.73
CA LEU A 162 6.99 7.17 -5.30
C LEU A 162 6.38 6.50 -4.06
N LEU A 163 6.56 5.18 -3.91
CA LEU A 163 6.19 4.46 -2.69
C LEU A 163 6.88 5.05 -1.46
N GLN A 164 8.20 5.26 -1.52
CA GLN A 164 8.94 5.83 -0.41
C GLN A 164 8.51 7.28 -0.17
N ALA A 165 8.46 8.09 -1.24
CA ALA A 165 8.12 9.51 -1.16
C ALA A 165 6.75 9.75 -0.53
N VAL A 166 5.72 8.99 -0.95
CA VAL A 166 4.35 9.18 -0.44
C VAL A 166 4.20 8.74 1.02
N ILE A 167 4.91 7.68 1.44
CA ILE A 167 4.93 7.24 2.84
C ILE A 167 5.61 8.29 3.72
N ILE A 168 6.76 8.81 3.28
CA ILE A 168 7.50 9.85 3.99
C ILE A 168 6.64 11.12 4.11
N ALA A 169 6.03 11.59 3.01
CA ALA A 169 5.18 12.78 3.02
C ALA A 169 4.00 12.64 3.99
N ALA A 170 3.25 11.54 3.91
CA ALA A 170 2.11 11.31 4.80
C ALA A 170 2.54 11.20 6.28
N GLY A 171 3.65 10.52 6.55
CA GLY A 171 4.15 10.38 7.91
C GLY A 171 4.72 11.67 8.51
N LEU A 172 5.40 12.50 7.71
CA LEU A 172 5.87 13.82 8.13
C LEU A 172 4.72 14.78 8.45
N ASP A 173 3.63 14.74 7.69
CA ASP A 173 2.40 15.47 8.04
C ASP A 173 1.77 14.93 9.34
N GLY A 174 1.81 13.61 9.55
CA GLY A 174 1.40 13.00 10.80
C GLY A 174 2.19 13.52 12.01
N LEU A 175 3.52 13.60 11.88
CA LEU A 175 4.41 14.17 12.90
C LEU A 175 4.13 15.65 13.14
N SER A 176 3.99 16.46 12.08
CA SER A 176 3.79 17.91 12.22
C SER A 176 2.43 18.28 12.81
N THR A 177 1.42 17.43 12.59
CA THR A 177 0.05 17.65 13.08
C THR A 177 -0.29 16.85 14.34
N ASN A 178 0.67 16.11 14.91
CA ASN A 178 0.45 15.18 16.02
C ASN A 178 -0.76 14.25 15.76
N ALA A 179 -0.86 13.71 14.55
CA ALA A 179 -2.02 12.96 14.10
C ALA A 179 -2.24 11.69 14.94
N ASP A 180 -3.47 11.49 15.42
CA ASP A 180 -3.85 10.24 16.10
C ASP A 180 -4.15 9.15 15.05
N PRO A 181 -3.52 7.96 15.09
CA PRO A 181 -3.89 6.83 14.24
C PRO A 181 -5.29 6.27 14.53
N GLY A 182 -5.94 6.76 15.59
CA GLY A 182 -7.27 6.39 16.00
C GLY A 182 -7.29 5.03 16.69
N LYS A 183 -8.49 4.51 16.91
CA LYS A 183 -8.69 3.26 17.65
C LYS A 183 -8.03 2.07 16.94
N ARG A 184 -7.19 1.33 17.69
CA ARG A 184 -6.67 0.02 17.31
C ARG A 184 -7.80 -1.02 17.32
N TYR A 185 -7.81 -1.90 16.33
CA TYR A 185 -8.75 -3.03 16.26
C TYR A 185 -7.99 -4.35 16.31
N ASP A 186 -8.11 -5.08 17.42
CA ASP A 186 -7.48 -6.39 17.61
C ASP A 186 -8.47 -7.52 17.27
N ILE A 187 -8.92 -7.56 16.01
CA ILE A 187 -9.89 -8.56 15.51
C ILE A 187 -9.47 -9.07 14.13
N ASP A 188 -10.00 -10.23 13.71
CA ASP A 188 -9.87 -10.65 12.31
C ASP A 188 -10.83 -9.83 11.44
N MET A 189 -10.31 -8.90 10.63
CA MET A 189 -11.15 -8.06 9.76
C MET A 189 -11.86 -8.84 8.64
N TYR A 190 -11.39 -10.03 8.28
CA TYR A 190 -12.05 -10.85 7.27
C TYR A 190 -13.25 -11.60 7.84
N ALA A 191 -13.23 -11.97 9.11
CA ALA A 191 -14.35 -12.64 9.80
C ALA A 191 -15.27 -11.65 10.51
N GLU A 192 -14.70 -10.68 11.20
CA GLU A 192 -15.36 -9.80 12.16
C GLU A 192 -15.41 -8.34 11.72
N GLY A 193 -14.95 -8.01 10.51
CA GLY A 193 -14.91 -6.63 10.01
C GLY A 193 -16.27 -5.91 10.03
N HIS A 194 -17.39 -6.65 9.98
CA HIS A 194 -18.74 -6.10 10.12
C HIS A 194 -19.00 -5.47 11.51
N LYS A 195 -18.21 -5.80 12.53
CA LYS A 195 -18.26 -5.20 13.87
C LYS A 195 -17.60 -3.82 13.92
N VAL A 196 -16.74 -3.50 12.95
CA VAL A 196 -16.06 -2.21 12.88
C VAL A 196 -16.94 -1.21 12.14
N ARG A 197 -17.52 -0.28 12.91
CA ARG A 197 -18.36 0.80 12.38
C ARG A 197 -17.56 2.10 12.32
N GLY A 198 -17.78 2.88 11.26
CA GLY A 198 -17.18 4.21 11.10
C GLY A 198 -15.72 4.24 10.64
N ALA A 199 -15.05 3.09 10.46
CA ALA A 199 -13.73 3.07 9.83
C ALA A 199 -13.84 3.47 8.35
N PRO A 200 -12.98 4.38 7.86
CA PRO A 200 -12.97 4.73 6.44
C PRO A 200 -12.68 3.50 5.58
N ARG A 201 -13.32 3.43 4.41
CA ARG A 201 -13.05 2.38 3.42
C ARG A 201 -11.98 2.86 2.45
N LEU A 202 -11.16 1.92 1.99
CA LEU A 202 -10.24 2.18 0.88
C LEU A 202 -11.05 2.41 -0.41
N PRO A 203 -10.56 3.24 -1.35
CA PRO A 203 -11.24 3.43 -2.64
C PRO A 203 -11.51 2.11 -3.35
N LEU A 204 -12.67 2.00 -3.99
CA LEU A 204 -13.12 0.76 -4.65
C LEU A 204 -12.58 0.62 -6.09
N ASN A 205 -12.07 1.70 -6.66
CA ASN A 205 -11.56 1.75 -8.02
C ASN A 205 -10.48 2.84 -8.15
N LEU A 206 -9.75 2.83 -9.27
CA LEU A 206 -8.67 3.78 -9.54
C LEU A 206 -9.20 5.22 -9.58
N LEU A 207 -10.34 5.47 -10.25
CA LEU A 207 -10.89 6.81 -10.38
C LEU A 207 -11.17 7.47 -9.02
N ASP A 208 -11.76 6.73 -8.08
CA ASP A 208 -12.04 7.24 -6.75
C ASP A 208 -10.76 7.50 -5.95
N ALA A 209 -9.75 6.65 -6.09
CA ALA A 209 -8.44 6.93 -5.49
C ALA A 209 -7.81 8.21 -6.07
N LEU A 210 -7.90 8.42 -7.39
CA LEU A 210 -7.42 9.66 -8.03
C LEU A 210 -8.19 10.89 -7.52
N ARG A 211 -9.50 10.77 -7.30
CA ARG A 211 -10.32 11.84 -6.70
C ARG A 211 -9.88 12.15 -5.28
N GLU A 212 -9.65 11.13 -4.46
CA GLU A 212 -9.17 11.30 -3.08
C GLU A 212 -7.76 11.91 -3.04
N PHE A 213 -6.87 11.49 -3.93
CA PHE A 213 -5.56 12.11 -4.08
C PHE A 213 -5.66 13.57 -4.54
N ASN A 214 -6.53 13.87 -5.51
CA ASN A 214 -6.70 15.24 -6.01
C ASN A 214 -7.24 16.21 -4.95
N LYS A 215 -8.16 15.75 -4.08
CA LYS A 215 -8.70 16.51 -2.95
C LYS A 215 -7.64 16.79 -1.88
N ASN A 216 -6.62 15.94 -1.76
CA ASN A 216 -5.62 16.02 -0.70
C ASN A 216 -4.51 17.04 -1.03
N LYS A 217 -4.83 18.34 -0.89
CA LYS A 217 -3.91 19.45 -1.22
C LYS A 217 -2.56 19.36 -0.48
N GLY A 218 -2.57 18.98 0.79
CA GLY A 218 -1.35 18.84 1.59
C GLY A 218 -0.42 17.78 1.02
N LEU A 219 -0.95 16.58 0.75
CA LEU A 219 -0.16 15.49 0.17
C LEU A 219 0.35 15.82 -1.24
N LYS A 220 -0.46 16.48 -2.06
CA LYS A 220 -0.04 16.94 -3.40
C LYS A 220 1.12 17.93 -3.33
N SER A 221 1.01 18.93 -2.45
CA SER A 221 2.04 19.94 -2.27
C SER A 221 3.37 19.31 -1.81
N MET A 222 3.32 18.36 -0.86
CA MET A 222 4.52 17.64 -0.39
C MET A 222 5.18 16.76 -1.47
N LEU A 223 4.42 16.24 -2.44
CA LEU A 223 4.96 15.49 -3.58
C LEU A 223 5.36 16.38 -4.77
N GLY A 224 5.01 17.68 -4.72
CA GLY A 224 5.11 18.61 -5.83
C GLY A 224 3.80 18.69 -6.62
N ASP A 225 3.29 19.92 -6.79
CA ASP A 225 2.03 20.17 -7.49
C ASP A 225 2.10 19.81 -8.99
N GLU A 226 3.22 20.11 -9.64
CA GLU A 226 3.44 19.75 -11.06
C GLU A 226 3.48 18.23 -11.26
N PHE A 227 4.22 17.52 -10.41
CA PHE A 227 4.24 16.06 -10.40
C PHE A 227 2.84 15.50 -10.17
N SER A 228 2.13 16.01 -9.17
CA SER A 228 0.80 15.54 -8.81
C SER A 228 -0.21 15.75 -9.95
N ALA A 229 -0.16 16.89 -10.63
CA ALA A 229 -1.00 17.18 -11.79
C ALA A 229 -0.69 16.26 -12.98
N ALA A 230 0.60 16.03 -13.28
CA ALA A 230 1.02 15.13 -14.34
C ALA A 230 0.61 13.67 -14.04
N TYR A 231 0.79 13.22 -12.79
CA TYR A 231 0.39 11.89 -12.35
C TYR A 231 -1.11 11.65 -12.51
N LEU A 232 -1.92 12.59 -12.01
CA LEU A 232 -3.38 12.55 -12.15
C LEU A 232 -3.80 12.47 -13.63
N LYS A 233 -3.21 13.31 -14.49
CA LYS A 233 -3.50 13.31 -15.94
C LYS A 233 -3.24 11.94 -16.57
N LEU A 234 -2.06 11.36 -16.33
CA LEU A 234 -1.69 10.05 -16.89
C LEU A 234 -2.62 8.94 -16.40
N LYS A 235 -3.01 8.97 -15.12
CA LYS A 235 -3.87 7.94 -14.54
C LYS A 235 -5.34 8.08 -14.92
N HIS A 236 -5.81 9.30 -15.16
CA HIS A 236 -7.12 9.51 -15.79
C HIS A 236 -7.16 8.95 -17.21
N GLN A 237 -6.11 9.14 -18.00
CA GLN A 237 -6.02 8.53 -19.35
C GLN A 237 -6.05 7.00 -19.29
N GLU A 238 -5.36 6.38 -18.32
CA GLU A 238 -5.43 4.93 -18.10
C GLU A 238 -6.85 4.48 -17.74
N TRP A 239 -7.52 5.22 -16.86
CA TRP A 239 -8.89 4.92 -16.46
C TRP A 239 -9.88 5.04 -17.64
N ASP A 240 -9.80 6.14 -18.39
CA ASP A 240 -10.68 6.39 -19.54
C ASP A 240 -10.52 5.29 -20.60
N ALA A 241 -9.27 4.89 -20.89
CA ALA A 241 -8.97 3.77 -21.78
C ALA A 241 -9.55 2.44 -21.28
N PHE A 242 -9.49 2.17 -19.97
CA PHE A 242 -10.12 0.98 -19.40
C PHE A 242 -11.65 1.00 -19.54
N THR A 243 -12.30 2.14 -19.25
CA THR A 243 -13.77 2.22 -19.34
C THR A 243 -14.31 2.17 -20.77
N ALA A 244 -13.47 2.46 -21.77
CA ALA A 244 -13.82 2.30 -23.18
C ALA A 244 -13.62 0.85 -23.71
N HIS A 245 -13.05 -0.05 -22.90
CA HIS A 245 -12.81 -1.43 -23.29
C HIS A 245 -14.05 -2.30 -23.09
N PHE A 246 -14.54 -2.91 -24.18
CA PHE A 246 -15.65 -3.87 -24.13
C PHE A 246 -15.14 -5.25 -23.69
N SER A 247 -15.48 -5.65 -22.47
CA SER A 247 -15.14 -6.97 -21.96
C SER A 247 -16.04 -8.08 -22.51
N THR A 248 -15.53 -9.32 -22.49
CA THR A 248 -16.35 -10.50 -22.79
C THR A 248 -17.51 -10.64 -21.80
N TRP A 249 -17.27 -10.33 -20.51
CA TRP A 249 -18.31 -10.39 -19.48
C TRP A 249 -19.51 -9.51 -19.80
N GLU A 250 -19.29 -8.28 -20.26
CA GLU A 250 -20.40 -7.40 -20.66
C GLU A 250 -21.21 -8.01 -21.79
N LYS A 251 -20.56 -8.51 -22.85
CA LYS A 251 -21.26 -9.17 -23.97
C LYS A 251 -22.09 -10.35 -23.49
N GLU A 252 -21.52 -11.22 -22.66
CA GLU A 252 -22.22 -12.40 -22.14
C GLU A 252 -23.43 -12.06 -21.25
N ASN A 253 -23.46 -10.87 -20.62
CA ASN A 253 -24.47 -10.50 -19.64
C ASN A 253 -25.44 -9.41 -20.11
N THR A 254 -25.21 -8.79 -21.28
CA THR A 254 -26.04 -7.67 -21.76
C THR A 254 -26.47 -7.76 -23.22
N LEU A 255 -26.17 -8.86 -23.94
CA LEU A 255 -26.61 -9.02 -25.33
C LEU A 255 -28.14 -9.22 -25.46
N ASP A 256 -28.73 -9.99 -24.54
CA ASP A 256 -30.15 -10.38 -24.56
C ASP A 256 -30.90 -9.82 -23.34
N ILE A 257 -30.89 -8.48 -23.19
CA ILE A 257 -31.63 -7.78 -22.11
C ILE A 257 -33.14 -7.72 -22.34
#